data_AF-A0A0Q4KPA8-F1
#
_entry.id   AF-A0A0Q4KPA8-F1
#
_cell.length_a   1.000
_cell.length_b   1.000
_cell.length_c   1.000
_cell.angle_alpha   90.00
_cell.angle_beta   90.00
_cell.angle_gamma   90.00
#
_symmetry.space_group_name_H-M   'P 1'
#
loop_
_entity.id
_entity.type
_entity.pdbx_description
1 polymer ?
#
loop_
_entity_poly.entity_id
_entity_poly.type
_entity_poly.pdbx_seq_one_letter_code
_entity_poly.pdbx_strand_id
1 'polypeptide(L)'
;MTEMLDRIREAVGILPDVEERISHGQPTWFVGDKQFAQFRDDHHGEGRTVVCVRTGGDDEQAMLIEAAPDVYSRPAYLASKGWVAIMLIGDIDWVLVDDRISRSWELAAPRALLEAGGR
;
A
#
# COMPACT_ATOMS: atom_id res chain seq x y z
N MET A 1 5.39 -13.24 -14.11
CA MET A 1 5.30 -12.43 -12.87
C MET A 1 5.02 -11.02 -13.31
N THR A 2 4.05 -10.36 -12.67
CA THR A 2 3.49 -9.08 -13.12
C THR A 2 4.48 -7.96 -12.79
N GLU A 3 4.94 -7.18 -13.78
CA GLU A 3 5.97 -6.12 -13.60
C GLU A 3 5.65 -5.15 -12.46
N MET A 4 4.36 -4.88 -12.22
CA MET A 4 3.87 -4.03 -11.14
C MET A 4 4.16 -4.61 -9.75
N LEU A 5 4.10 -5.93 -9.58
CA LEU A 5 4.42 -6.57 -8.30
C LEU A 5 5.90 -6.40 -7.96
N ASP A 6 6.78 -6.59 -8.94
CA ASP A 6 8.22 -6.42 -8.74
C ASP A 6 8.55 -4.96 -8.41
N ARG A 7 7.87 -3.98 -9.01
CA ARG A 7 8.03 -2.56 -8.65
C ARG A 7 7.59 -2.27 -7.21
N ILE A 8 6.50 -2.88 -6.73
CA ILE A 8 6.10 -2.75 -5.31
C ILE A 8 7.12 -3.41 -4.39
N ARG A 9 7.72 -4.55 -4.77
CA ARG A 9 8.78 -5.21 -4.00
C ARG A 9 10.02 -4.33 -3.86
N GLU A 10 10.40 -3.59 -4.89
CA GLU A 10 11.48 -2.60 -4.80
C GLU A 10 11.12 -1.46 -3.83
N ALA A 11 9.90 -0.94 -3.92
CA ALA A 11 9.41 0.15 -3.07
C ALA A 11 9.39 -0.22 -1.58
N VAL A 12 8.96 -1.43 -1.23
CA VAL A 12 8.96 -1.91 0.16
C VAL A 12 10.34 -2.38 0.63
N GLY A 13 11.19 -2.84 -0.28
CA GLY A 13 12.51 -3.42 0.04
C GLY A 13 13.52 -2.42 0.59
N ILE A 14 13.28 -1.12 0.43
CA ILE A 14 14.10 -0.06 1.05
C ILE A 14 13.71 0.25 2.50
N LEU A 15 12.57 -0.27 2.97
CA LEU A 15 12.06 -0.03 4.32
C LEU A 15 12.61 -1.08 5.29
N PRO A 16 12.91 -0.70 6.54
CA PRO A 16 13.48 -1.63 7.51
C PRO A 16 12.44 -2.63 8.02
N ASP A 17 12.91 -3.86 8.30
CA ASP A 17 12.16 -4.94 8.94
C ASP A 17 10.86 -5.32 8.20
N VAL A 18 10.94 -5.40 6.86
CA VAL A 18 9.81 -5.80 6.01
C VAL A 18 9.83 -7.29 5.72
N GLU A 19 8.68 -7.95 5.87
CA GLU A 19 8.46 -9.33 5.46
C GLU A 19 7.31 -9.43 4.44
N GLU A 20 7.55 -10.12 3.32
CA GLU A 20 6.52 -10.48 2.34
C GLU A 20 5.88 -11.82 2.71
N ARG A 21 4.55 -11.85 2.80
CA ARG A 21 3.75 -13.07 3.02
C ARG A 21 2.57 -13.11 2.06
N ILE A 22 2.10 -14.31 1.73
CA ILE A 22 0.81 -14.47 1.06
C ILE A 22 -0.31 -14.42 2.10
N SER A 23 -1.23 -13.47 1.95
CA SER A 23 -2.44 -13.35 2.78
C SER A 23 -3.66 -13.35 1.88
N HIS A 24 -4.61 -14.27 2.13
CA HIS A 24 -5.82 -14.41 1.31
C HIS A 24 -5.53 -14.54 -0.21
N GLY A 25 -4.42 -15.21 -0.56
CA GLY A 25 -3.98 -15.41 -1.94
C GLY A 25 -3.27 -14.20 -2.58
N GLN A 26 -3.04 -13.12 -1.82
CA GLN A 26 -2.47 -11.87 -2.32
C GLN A 26 -1.11 -11.57 -1.67
N PRO A 27 -0.11 -11.08 -2.41
CA PRO A 27 1.14 -10.59 -1.84
C PRO A 27 0.87 -9.45 -0.85
N THR A 28 1.34 -9.61 0.38
CA THR A 28 1.09 -8.68 1.49
C THR A 28 2.38 -8.48 2.28
N TRP A 29 2.65 -7.24 2.68
CA TRP A 29 3.86 -6.87 3.41
C TRP A 29 3.57 -6.43 4.84
N PHE A 30 4.46 -6.84 5.73
CA PHE A 30 4.36 -6.68 7.17
C PHE A 30 5.62 -6.03 7.71
N VAL A 31 5.45 -5.23 8.78
CA VAL A 31 6.55 -4.80 9.65
C VAL A 31 6.25 -5.35 11.06
N GLY A 32 7.10 -6.24 11.55
CA GLY A 32 6.75 -7.15 12.64
C GLY A 32 5.45 -7.91 12.36
N ASP A 33 4.45 -7.77 13.24
CA ASP A 33 3.14 -8.42 13.12
C ASP A 33 2.08 -7.59 12.37
N LYS A 34 2.41 -6.39 11.89
CA LYS A 34 1.44 -5.45 11.34
C LYS A 34 1.53 -5.33 9.83
N GLN A 35 0.39 -5.51 9.17
CA GLN A 35 0.25 -5.27 7.72
C GLN A 35 0.29 -3.78 7.40
N PHE A 36 1.04 -3.43 6.36
CA PHE A 36 1.10 -2.06 5.85
C PHE A 36 0.91 -1.96 4.33
N ALA A 37 1.15 -3.01 3.55
CA ALA A 37 0.85 -2.98 2.12
C ALA A 37 0.25 -4.31 1.65
N GLN A 38 -0.67 -4.25 0.70
CA GLN A 38 -1.22 -5.43 0.05
C GLN A 38 -1.42 -5.17 -1.44
N PHE A 39 -0.77 -5.97 -2.27
CA PHE A 39 -0.92 -5.91 -3.72
C PHE A 39 -2.08 -6.80 -4.16
N ARG A 40 -2.95 -6.25 -5.01
CA ARG A 40 -4.08 -6.98 -5.58
C ARG A 40 -3.95 -6.91 -7.10
N ASP A 41 -3.61 -8.03 -7.71
CA ASP A 41 -3.69 -8.19 -9.16
C ASP A 41 -5.07 -8.72 -9.56
N ASP A 42 -5.53 -8.22 -10.70
CA ASP A 42 -6.72 -8.74 -11.37
C ASP A 42 -6.28 -9.50 -12.62
N HIS A 43 -5.70 -10.70 -12.45
CA HIS A 43 -5.31 -11.59 -13.55
C HIS A 43 -6.51 -12.18 -14.33
N HIS A 44 -7.76 -11.83 -13.98
CA HIS A 44 -9.00 -12.39 -14.54
C HIS A 44 -9.79 -11.42 -15.45
N GLY A 45 -9.29 -10.21 -15.70
CA GLY A 45 -9.64 -9.44 -16.89
C GLY A 45 -10.73 -8.39 -16.76
N GLU A 46 -11.08 -7.93 -15.55
CA GLU A 46 -12.18 -6.97 -15.38
C GLU A 46 -12.03 -5.88 -14.29
N GLY A 47 -10.88 -5.69 -13.64
CA GLY A 47 -10.64 -4.34 -13.11
C GLY A 47 -9.64 -4.14 -11.99
N ARG A 48 -8.52 -3.53 -12.41
CA ARG A 48 -7.61 -2.66 -11.66
C ARG A 48 -6.60 -3.39 -10.76
N THR A 49 -5.36 -3.41 -11.24
CA THR A 49 -4.20 -3.69 -10.37
C THR A 49 -4.05 -2.53 -9.39
N VAL A 50 -3.99 -2.83 -8.10
CA VAL A 50 -3.87 -1.83 -7.05
C VAL A 50 -2.87 -2.25 -5.99
N VAL A 51 -2.30 -1.26 -5.31
CA VAL A 51 -1.67 -1.47 -4.00
C VAL A 51 -2.54 -0.81 -2.93
N CYS A 52 -2.92 -1.58 -1.93
CA CYS A 52 -3.65 -1.09 -0.76
C CYS A 52 -2.63 -0.70 0.31
N VAL A 53 -2.80 0.49 0.88
CA VAL A 53 -1.95 1.07 1.92
C VAL A 53 -2.79 1.66 3.05
N ARG A 54 -2.24 1.77 4.25
CA ARG A 54 -2.89 2.39 5.41
C ARG A 54 -2.97 3.91 5.26
N THR A 55 -4.01 4.48 5.84
CA THR A 55 -4.16 5.91 6.10
C THR A 55 -4.19 6.15 7.62
N GLY A 56 -4.01 7.40 8.04
CA GLY A 56 -4.09 7.83 9.43
C GLY A 56 -5.50 7.79 10.02
N GLY A 57 -6.52 7.55 9.20
CA GLY A 57 -7.93 7.49 9.59
C GLY A 57 -8.87 7.54 8.39
N ASP A 58 -10.17 7.59 8.66
CA ASP A 58 -11.21 7.73 7.63
C ASP A 58 -11.24 9.13 7.00
N ASP A 59 -10.93 10.19 7.76
CA ASP A 59 -10.80 11.55 7.23
C ASP A 59 -9.72 11.63 6.13
N GLU A 60 -8.50 11.13 6.39
CA GLU A 60 -7.43 11.12 5.37
C GLU A 60 -7.83 10.27 4.17
N GLN A 61 -8.46 9.11 4.39
CA GLN A 61 -8.94 8.26 3.29
C GLN A 61 -9.94 9.01 2.40
N ALA A 62 -10.92 9.70 3.00
CA ALA A 62 -11.92 10.46 2.26
C ALA A 62 -11.26 11.60 1.46
N MET A 63 -10.40 12.38 2.11
CA MET A 63 -9.69 13.49 1.47
C MET A 63 -8.87 13.05 0.25
N LEU A 64 -8.19 11.90 0.31
CA LEU A 64 -7.41 11.38 -0.81
C LEU A 64 -8.28 10.99 -2.00
N ILE A 65 -9.40 10.32 -1.73
CA ILE A 65 -10.33 9.89 -2.75
C ILE A 65 -11.02 11.10 -3.39
N GLU A 66 -11.37 12.11 -2.60
CA GLU A 66 -11.95 13.35 -3.12
C GLU A 66 -10.95 14.16 -3.95
N ALA A 67 -9.67 14.20 -3.54
CA ALA A 67 -8.64 14.95 -4.24
C ALA A 67 -8.21 14.31 -5.57
N ALA A 68 -8.16 12.97 -5.64
CA ALA A 68 -7.76 12.25 -6.84
C ALA A 68 -8.55 10.93 -6.99
N PRO A 69 -9.84 11.00 -7.39
CA PRO A 69 -10.71 9.82 -7.53
C PRO A 69 -10.27 8.85 -8.64
N ASP A 70 -9.48 9.33 -9.60
CA ASP A 70 -8.87 8.53 -10.66
C ASP A 70 -7.55 7.84 -10.24
N VAL A 71 -7.06 8.13 -9.03
CA VAL A 71 -5.86 7.51 -8.44
C VAL A 71 -6.23 6.64 -7.24
N TYR A 72 -7.12 7.13 -6.38
CA TYR A 72 -7.50 6.49 -5.13
C TYR A 72 -8.91 5.90 -5.17
N SER A 73 -9.10 4.77 -4.49
CA SER A 73 -10.41 4.18 -4.28
C SER A 73 -10.51 3.48 -2.93
N ARG A 74 -11.75 3.17 -2.50
CA ARG A 74 -11.99 2.39 -1.27
C ARG A 74 -11.75 0.90 -1.55
N PRO A 75 -10.74 0.25 -0.94
CA PRO A 75 -10.52 -1.18 -1.12
C PRO A 75 -11.60 -1.99 -0.41
N ALA A 76 -12.14 -3.01 -1.09
CA ALA A 76 -13.04 -3.97 -0.46
C ALA A 76 -12.40 -4.61 0.78
N TYR A 77 -13.18 -4.72 1.86
CA TYR A 77 -12.82 -5.29 3.17
C TYR A 77 -11.76 -4.54 4.00
N LEU A 78 -10.93 -3.71 3.38
CA LEU A 78 -9.89 -2.94 4.06
C LEU A 78 -10.29 -1.49 4.31
N ALA A 79 -11.22 -0.92 3.52
CA ALA A 79 -11.60 0.49 3.64
C ALA A 79 -12.08 0.87 5.05
N SER A 80 -12.87 0.00 5.70
CA SER A 80 -13.36 0.21 7.06
C SER A 80 -12.26 0.15 8.14
N LYS A 81 -11.04 -0.29 7.76
CA LYS A 81 -9.88 -0.38 8.65
C LYS A 81 -8.87 0.75 8.41
N GLY A 82 -9.27 1.81 7.70
CA GLY A 82 -8.38 2.94 7.37
C GLY A 82 -7.34 2.59 6.32
N TRP A 83 -7.77 1.99 5.20
CA TRP A 83 -6.90 1.69 4.06
C TRP A 83 -7.44 2.32 2.78
N VAL A 84 -6.54 2.74 1.90
CA VAL A 84 -6.87 3.24 0.56
C VAL A 84 -6.17 2.39 -0.50
N ALA A 85 -6.82 2.21 -1.66
CA ALA A 85 -6.22 1.55 -2.81
C ALA A 85 -5.70 2.60 -3.79
N ILE A 86 -4.46 2.43 -4.25
CA ILE A 86 -3.83 3.24 -5.30
C ILE A 86 -3.87 2.45 -6.59
N MET A 87 -4.44 3.04 -7.65
CA MET A 87 -4.51 2.44 -8.97
C MET A 87 -3.14 2.39 -9.64
N LEU A 88 -2.75 1.20 -10.09
CA LEU A 88 -1.49 0.94 -10.80
C LEU A 88 -1.78 0.68 -12.28
N ILE A 89 -2.48 1.62 -12.91
CA ILE A 89 -2.86 1.58 -14.33
C ILE A 89 -2.69 2.96 -14.96
N GLY A 90 -2.23 3.00 -16.21
CA GLY A 90 -2.01 4.25 -16.94
C GLY A 90 -0.71 4.95 -16.56
N ASP A 91 -0.76 6.27 -16.41
CA ASP A 91 0.37 7.10 -16.00
C ASP A 91 0.50 7.07 -14.47
N ILE A 92 1.33 6.16 -13.97
CA ILE A 92 1.51 5.92 -12.54
C ILE A 92 2.58 6.88 -12.01
N ASP A 93 2.21 7.74 -11.07
CA ASP A 93 3.17 8.52 -10.29
C ASP A 93 3.82 7.63 -9.23
N TRP A 94 4.97 7.04 -9.59
CA TRP A 94 5.71 6.16 -8.69
C TRP A 94 6.25 6.87 -7.45
N VAL A 95 6.52 8.17 -7.51
CA VAL A 95 6.97 8.94 -6.33
C VAL A 95 5.85 8.99 -5.31
N LEU A 96 4.62 9.23 -5.76
CA LEU A 96 3.43 9.18 -4.90
C LEU A 96 3.19 7.77 -4.33
N VAL A 97 3.36 6.72 -5.13
CA VAL A 97 3.22 5.33 -4.66
C VAL A 97 4.26 5.02 -3.56
N ASP A 98 5.52 5.36 -3.81
CA ASP A 98 6.63 5.14 -2.86
C ASP A 98 6.43 5.89 -1.55
N ASP A 99 5.98 7.15 -1.62
CA ASP A 99 5.64 7.98 -0.46
C ASP A 99 4.50 7.35 0.36
N ARG A 100 3.42 6.93 -0.31
CA ARG A 100 2.26 6.32 0.34
C ARG A 100 2.56 4.98 1.00
N ILE A 101 3.39 4.15 0.37
CA ILE A 101 3.87 2.90 0.96
C ILE A 101 4.69 3.18 2.21
N SER A 102 5.58 4.18 2.17
CA SER A 102 6.40 4.57 3.30
C SER A 102 5.56 5.10 4.45
N ARG A 103 4.61 5.98 4.15
CA ARG A 103 3.66 6.50 5.14
C ARG A 103 2.88 5.39 5.82
N SER A 104 2.43 4.42 5.03
CA SER A 104 1.73 3.25 5.56
C SER A 104 2.61 2.40 6.48
N TRP A 105 3.88 2.22 6.10
CA TRP A 105 4.86 1.54 6.94
C TRP A 105 5.07 2.29 8.25
N GLU A 106 5.20 3.62 8.24
CA GLU A 106 5.34 4.42 9.47
C GLU A 106 4.15 4.25 10.42
N LEU A 107 2.94 4.16 9.87
CA LEU A 107 1.71 3.92 10.64
C LEU A 107 1.65 2.52 11.26
N ALA A 108 2.41 1.56 10.73
CA ALA A 108 2.49 0.20 11.24
C ALA A 108 3.71 0.00 12.14
N ALA A 109 4.84 0.64 11.84
CA ALA A 109 6.13 0.38 12.43
C ALA A 109 6.13 0.58 13.96
N PRO A 110 6.84 -0.27 14.72
CA PRO A 110 7.11 -0.02 16.13
C PRO A 110 7.98 1.23 16.28
N ARG A 111 7.80 1.95 17.41
CA ARG A 111 8.52 3.20 17.71
C ARG A 111 10.04 3.09 17.52
N ALA A 112 10.61 1.95 17.93
CA ALA A 112 12.05 1.71 17.81
C ALA A 112 12.57 1.83 16.37
N LEU A 113 11.80 1.40 15.36
CA LEU A 113 12.20 1.53 13.94
C LEU A 113 12.05 2.96 13.42
N LEU A 114 11.09 3.73 13.94
CA LEU A 114 10.93 5.14 13.59
C LEU A 114 12.10 5.98 14.13
N GLU A 115 12.56 5.69 15.34
CA GLU A 115 13.66 6.41 15.99
C GLU A 115 15.05 6.02 15.44
N ALA A 116 15.20 4.82 14.87
CA ALA A 116 16.45 4.32 14.32
C ALA A 116 16.78 4.82 12.90
N GLY A 117 15.92 5.66 12.33
CA GLY A 117 16.03 6.13 10.94
C GLY A 117 14.75 5.88 10.16
N GLY A 118 13.61 6.28 10.72
CA GLY A 118 12.43 6.57 9.91
C GLY A 118 12.87 7.42 8.71
N ARG A 119 12.46 6.98 7.52
CA ARG A 119 12.99 7.37 6.21
C ARG A 119 13.44 8.83 6.09
#